data_AF-A0A3C1KKR9-F1
#
_entry.id   AF-A0A3C1KKR9-F1
#
_cell.length_a   1.000
_cell.length_b   1.000
_cell.length_c   1.000
_cell.angle_alpha   90.00
_cell.angle_beta   90.00
_cell.angle_gamma   90.00
#
_symmetry.space_group_name_H-M   'P 1'
#
loop_
_entity.id
_entity.type
_entity.pdbx_description
1 polymer ?
#
loop_
_entity_poly.entity_id
_entity_poly.type
_entity_poly.pdbx_seq_one_letter_code
_entity_poly.pdbx_strand_id
1 'polypeptide(L)'
;DLSAAQVQALEDLGIYINYNGYGPALEDLHFAPAELYQLLARHDDPFQFMDAERGHFERLETGYREDMAAAAALEPIHRGESAAVYQLPDAAWARRVSGVFGNDLANQDPARAHAVVTARKDGDYLVSVRAPLNNKTGADALCREFPTGGGRAAAAGINALPADQLQAFIERITAFYA
;
A
#
# COMPACT_ATOMS: atom_id res chain seq x y z
N ASP A 1 -17.29 29.03 -8.75
CA ASP A 1 -16.00 28.37 -8.95
C ASP A 1 -15.32 28.12 -7.62
N LEU A 2 -14.66 26.98 -7.46
CA LEU A 2 -13.89 26.63 -6.27
C LEU A 2 -12.52 27.31 -6.31
N SER A 3 -12.02 27.76 -5.16
CA SER A 3 -10.64 28.20 -5.05
C SER A 3 -9.66 27.03 -5.13
N ALA A 4 -8.38 27.30 -5.43
CA ALA A 4 -7.35 26.25 -5.45
C ALA A 4 -7.24 25.52 -4.09
N ALA A 5 -7.37 26.25 -2.98
CA ALA A 5 -7.36 25.66 -1.64
C ALA A 5 -8.56 24.72 -1.40
N GLN A 6 -9.74 25.08 -1.92
CA GLN A 6 -10.91 24.23 -1.86
C GLN A 6 -10.75 22.97 -2.71
N VAL A 7 -10.16 23.08 -3.90
CA VAL A 7 -9.85 21.92 -4.75
C VAL A 7 -8.90 20.97 -4.03
N GLN A 8 -7.82 21.48 -3.45
CA GLN A 8 -6.86 20.67 -2.69
C GLN A 8 -7.53 19.97 -1.50
N ALA A 9 -8.36 20.68 -0.74
CA ALA A 9 -9.05 20.08 0.42
C ALA A 9 -9.99 18.94 0.01
N LEU A 10 -10.67 19.05 -1.13
CA LEU A 10 -11.51 17.96 -1.66
C LEU A 10 -10.69 16.78 -2.16
N GLU A 11 -9.54 17.04 -2.79
CA GLU A 11 -8.60 16.00 -3.22
C GLU A 11 -8.06 15.23 -2.00
N ASP A 12 -7.57 15.96 -0.98
CA ASP A 12 -7.07 15.39 0.26
C ASP A 12 -8.14 14.55 0.97
N LEU A 13 -9.36 15.06 1.11
CA LEU A 13 -10.48 14.32 1.67
C LEU A 13 -10.75 13.02 0.88
N GLY A 14 -10.77 13.10 -0.45
CA GLY A 14 -10.95 11.94 -1.32
C GLY A 14 -9.86 10.89 -1.14
N ILE A 15 -8.60 11.32 -1.05
CA ILE A 15 -7.44 10.46 -0.77
C ILE A 15 -7.62 9.76 0.57
N TYR A 16 -7.94 10.49 1.64
CA TYR A 16 -8.01 9.90 2.98
C TYR A 16 -9.19 8.94 3.13
N ILE A 17 -10.35 9.24 2.53
CA ILE A 17 -11.50 8.32 2.51
C ILE A 17 -11.14 7.04 1.74
N ASN A 18 -10.54 7.17 0.56
CA ASN A 18 -10.14 6.02 -0.24
C ASN A 18 -9.08 5.18 0.50
N TYR A 19 -8.11 5.84 1.13
CA TYR A 19 -7.05 5.18 1.90
C TYR A 19 -7.59 4.46 3.14
N ASN A 20 -8.63 4.97 3.80
CA ASN A 20 -9.30 4.26 4.89
C ASN A 20 -9.90 2.92 4.46
N GLY A 21 -10.12 2.69 3.16
CA GLY A 21 -10.54 1.40 2.62
C GLY A 21 -9.42 0.37 2.50
N TYR A 22 -8.16 0.73 2.78
CA TYR A 22 -7.02 -0.17 2.64
C TYR A 22 -6.74 -0.86 3.97
N GLY A 23 -6.57 -2.18 3.91
CA GLY A 23 -6.41 -3.06 5.07
C GLY A 23 -7.30 -4.30 4.90
N PRO A 24 -6.80 -5.51 5.24
CA PRO A 24 -7.55 -6.75 5.01
C PRO A 24 -8.68 -6.99 6.01
N ALA A 25 -8.69 -6.27 7.14
CA ALA A 25 -9.65 -6.47 8.22
C ALA A 25 -10.13 -5.12 8.79
N LEU A 26 -11.31 -5.10 9.41
CA LEU A 26 -11.93 -3.86 9.92
C LEU A 26 -11.09 -3.21 11.02
N GLU A 27 -10.45 -4.03 11.86
CA GLU A 27 -9.54 -3.59 12.91
C GLU A 27 -8.26 -2.93 12.37
N ASP A 28 -7.94 -3.14 11.10
CA ASP A 28 -6.79 -2.51 10.46
C ASP A 28 -7.14 -1.09 9.96
N LEU A 29 -8.41 -0.66 9.93
CA LEU A 29 -8.83 0.61 9.35
C LEU A 29 -8.86 1.75 10.39
N HIS A 30 -8.74 3.01 9.95
CA HIS A 30 -8.92 4.15 10.87
C HIS A 30 -10.39 4.26 11.30
N PHE A 31 -11.31 3.96 10.40
CA PHE A 31 -12.75 3.91 10.65
C PHE A 31 -13.36 2.68 10.01
N ALA A 32 -14.33 2.07 10.71
CA ALA A 32 -15.20 1.10 10.06
C ALA A 32 -15.95 1.78 8.90
N PRO A 33 -16.04 1.18 7.70
CA PRO A 33 -16.61 1.85 6.52
C PRO A 33 -18.07 2.28 6.75
N ALA A 34 -18.85 1.50 7.50
CA ALA A 34 -20.23 1.83 7.84
C ALA A 34 -20.33 3.09 8.73
N GLU A 35 -19.42 3.25 9.69
CA GLU A 35 -19.38 4.42 10.57
C GLU A 35 -18.97 5.67 9.79
N LEU A 36 -17.90 5.56 8.98
CA LEU A 36 -17.44 6.67 8.15
C LEU A 36 -18.53 7.09 7.14
N TYR A 37 -19.21 6.13 6.52
CA TYR A 37 -20.34 6.42 5.63
C TYR A 37 -21.46 7.19 6.35
N GLN A 38 -21.90 6.73 7.53
CA GLN A 38 -22.94 7.40 8.29
C GLN A 38 -22.53 8.81 8.72
N LEU A 39 -21.26 9.02 9.02
CA LEU A 39 -20.72 10.32 9.39
C LEU A 39 -20.75 11.28 8.20
N LEU A 40 -20.26 10.83 7.04
CA LEU A 40 -20.26 11.61 5.79
C LEU A 40 -21.68 11.94 5.33
N ALA A 41 -22.60 10.98 5.41
CA ALA A 41 -23.99 11.11 4.93
C ALA A 41 -24.85 12.11 5.74
N ARG A 42 -24.36 12.65 6.85
CA ARG A 42 -25.03 13.71 7.62
C ARG A 42 -24.87 15.10 7.01
N HIS A 43 -23.93 15.24 6.07
CA HIS A 43 -23.53 16.52 5.49
C HIS A 43 -23.81 16.51 4.00
N ASP A 44 -24.53 17.52 3.51
CA ASP A 44 -24.83 17.68 2.08
C ASP A 44 -23.62 18.20 1.29
N ASP A 45 -22.63 18.75 2.00
CA ASP A 45 -21.43 19.37 1.45
C ASP A 45 -20.16 18.85 2.16
N PRO A 46 -19.14 18.36 1.43
CA PRO A 46 -17.87 17.92 2.02
C PRO A 46 -17.16 18.99 2.85
N PHE A 47 -17.32 20.28 2.56
CA PHE A 47 -16.73 21.34 3.39
C PHE A 47 -17.41 21.45 4.76
N GLN A 48 -18.72 21.17 4.83
CA GLN A 48 -19.43 21.10 6.12
C GLN A 48 -18.94 19.93 6.95
N PHE A 49 -18.71 18.76 6.33
CA PHE A 49 -18.09 17.63 7.02
C PHE A 49 -16.71 18.01 7.58
N MET A 50 -15.84 18.60 6.77
CA MET A 50 -14.48 18.97 7.19
C MET A 50 -14.46 19.97 8.35
N ASP A 51 -15.44 20.87 8.44
CA ASP A 51 -15.52 21.86 9.52
C ASP A 51 -16.26 21.35 10.76
N ALA A 52 -17.44 20.76 10.58
CA ALA A 52 -18.29 20.29 11.68
C ALA A 52 -17.78 19.00 12.32
N GLU A 53 -17.14 18.12 11.54
CA GLU A 53 -16.55 16.86 11.99
C GLU A 53 -15.02 16.93 11.98
N ARG A 54 -14.46 18.10 12.29
CA ARG A 54 -13.01 18.39 12.20
C ARG A 54 -12.12 17.31 12.80
N GLY A 55 -12.44 16.81 13.99
CA GLY A 55 -11.65 15.74 14.62
C GLY A 55 -11.66 14.41 13.85
N HIS A 56 -12.74 14.09 13.15
CA HIS A 56 -12.82 12.92 12.27
C HIS A 56 -12.00 13.12 10.99
N PHE A 57 -12.09 14.32 10.39
CA PHE A 57 -11.27 14.69 9.24
C PHE A 57 -9.76 14.67 9.58
N GLU A 58 -9.37 15.27 10.70
CA GLU A 58 -7.98 15.30 11.17
C GLU A 58 -7.46 13.88 11.48
N ARG A 59 -8.31 12.98 11.98
CA ARG A 59 -7.92 11.57 12.20
C ARG A 59 -7.65 10.84 10.89
N LEU A 60 -8.44 11.08 9.84
CA LEU A 60 -8.20 10.56 8.50
C LEU A 60 -6.89 11.09 7.90
N GLU A 61 -6.68 12.41 8.00
CA GLU A 61 -5.46 13.09 7.52
C GLU A 61 -4.20 12.59 8.24
N THR A 62 -4.24 12.59 9.57
CA THR A 62 -3.10 12.21 10.41
C THR A 62 -2.76 10.74 10.20
N GLY A 63 -3.76 9.86 10.19
CA GLY A 63 -3.55 8.43 9.96
C GLY A 63 -2.89 8.13 8.62
N TYR A 64 -3.35 8.78 7.54
CA TYR A 64 -2.70 8.67 6.23
C TYR A 64 -1.25 9.16 6.27
N ARG A 65 -1.00 10.36 6.82
CA ARG A 65 0.33 10.96 6.84
C ARG A 65 1.33 10.14 7.67
N GLU A 66 0.91 9.64 8.83
CA GLU A 66 1.75 8.80 9.70
C GLU A 66 2.14 7.49 9.01
N ASP A 67 1.19 6.82 8.37
CA ASP A 67 1.46 5.58 7.63
C ASP A 67 2.45 5.79 6.47
N MET A 68 2.24 6.84 5.68
CA MET A 68 3.12 7.19 4.56
C MET A 68 4.52 7.58 5.04
N ALA A 69 4.62 8.34 6.14
CA ALA A 69 5.89 8.69 6.75
C ALA A 69 6.63 7.47 7.29
N ALA A 70 5.92 6.52 7.92
CA ALA A 70 6.48 5.27 8.39
C ALA A 70 7.02 4.43 7.23
N ALA A 71 6.29 4.35 6.11
CA ALA A 71 6.75 3.65 4.91
C ALA A 71 7.98 4.32 4.27
N ALA A 72 7.99 5.65 4.16
CA ALA A 72 9.09 6.41 3.59
C ALA A 72 10.39 6.32 4.40
N ALA A 73 10.30 6.02 5.70
CA ALA A 73 11.45 5.83 6.58
C ALA A 73 12.09 4.43 6.50
N LEU A 74 11.52 3.50 5.71
CA LEU A 74 12.04 2.14 5.60
C LEU A 74 13.25 2.07 4.68
N GLU A 75 14.27 1.37 5.14
CA GLU A 75 15.36 0.92 4.29
C GLU A 75 15.00 -0.43 3.64
N PRO A 76 15.40 -0.66 2.38
CA PRO A 76 15.18 -1.94 1.73
C PRO A 76 16.02 -3.04 2.38
N ILE A 77 15.43 -4.21 2.55
CA ILE A 77 16.17 -5.42 2.95
C ILE A 77 17.03 -5.99 1.80
N HIS A 78 16.71 -5.60 0.56
CA HIS A 78 17.53 -5.84 -0.62
C HIS A 78 17.41 -4.69 -1.61
N ARG A 79 18.54 -4.20 -2.13
CA ARG A 79 18.59 -3.18 -3.18
C ARG A 79 19.60 -3.58 -4.25
N GLY A 80 19.10 -3.98 -5.41
CA GLY A 80 19.86 -4.22 -6.62
C GLY A 80 19.51 -3.22 -7.73
N GLU A 81 20.12 -3.40 -8.89
CA GLU A 81 19.82 -2.59 -10.09
C GLU A 81 18.43 -2.94 -10.66
N SER A 82 18.12 -4.23 -10.76
CA SER A 82 16.87 -4.74 -11.36
C SER A 82 15.70 -4.87 -10.39
N ALA A 83 15.96 -5.05 -9.10
CA ALA A 83 14.92 -5.24 -8.08
C ALA A 83 15.27 -4.61 -6.73
N ALA A 84 14.24 -4.18 -5.99
CA ALA A 84 14.35 -3.80 -4.58
C ALA A 84 13.24 -4.48 -3.75
N VAL A 85 13.57 -4.87 -2.52
CA VAL A 85 12.65 -5.54 -1.60
C VAL A 85 12.62 -4.79 -0.28
N TYR A 86 11.42 -4.45 0.18
CA TYR A 86 11.16 -3.79 1.45
C TYR A 86 10.35 -4.71 2.35
N GLN A 87 10.65 -4.68 3.64
CA GLN A 87 9.91 -5.45 4.64
C GLN A 87 9.13 -4.53 5.57
N LEU A 88 7.84 -4.78 5.67
CA LEU A 88 6.92 -4.14 6.58
C LEU A 88 6.66 -5.04 7.79
N PRO A 89 6.48 -4.46 9.00
CA PRO A 89 6.14 -5.23 10.19
C PRO A 89 4.69 -5.73 10.16
N ASP A 90 4.36 -6.63 11.10
CA ASP A 90 2.98 -7.03 11.36
C ASP A 90 2.27 -5.94 12.16
N ALA A 91 1.83 -4.89 11.47
CA ALA A 91 1.12 -3.76 12.04
C ALA A 91 -0.01 -3.30 11.11
N ALA A 92 -1.06 -2.71 11.69
CA ALA A 92 -2.20 -2.21 10.92
C ALA A 92 -1.76 -1.24 9.81
N TRP A 93 -0.93 -0.24 10.15
CA TRP A 93 -0.40 0.74 9.19
C TRP A 93 0.32 0.11 8.01
N ALA A 94 1.11 -0.94 8.26
CA ALA A 94 1.85 -1.66 7.24
C ALA A 94 0.92 -2.33 6.23
N ARG A 95 -0.16 -2.95 6.73
CA ARG A 95 -1.17 -3.60 5.89
C ARG A 95 -1.96 -2.61 5.06
N ARG A 96 -2.23 -1.40 5.59
CA ARG A 96 -2.89 -0.32 4.83
C ARG A 96 -1.98 0.23 3.73
N VAL A 97 -0.72 0.52 4.06
CA VAL A 97 0.19 1.25 3.18
C VAL A 97 0.84 0.39 2.10
N SER A 98 0.95 -0.92 2.29
CA SER A 98 1.73 -1.83 1.44
C SER A 98 1.50 -1.63 -0.07
N GLY A 99 0.24 -1.56 -0.50
CA GLY A 99 -0.11 -1.36 -1.90
C GLY A 99 0.26 0.01 -2.45
N VAL A 100 0.07 1.07 -1.65
CA VAL A 100 0.41 2.46 -1.99
C VAL A 100 1.91 2.63 -2.08
N PHE A 101 2.63 2.14 -1.07
CA PHE A 101 4.08 2.19 -1.03
C PHE A 101 4.71 1.46 -2.21
N GLY A 102 4.21 0.27 -2.57
CA GLY A 102 4.67 -0.44 -3.76
C GLY A 102 4.46 0.35 -5.06
N ASN A 103 3.36 1.08 -5.20
CA ASN A 103 3.12 1.94 -6.36
C ASN A 103 4.05 3.16 -6.36
N ASP A 104 4.23 3.81 -5.22
CA ASP A 104 5.11 4.97 -5.05
C ASP A 104 6.55 4.61 -5.42
N LEU A 105 7.05 3.49 -4.90
CA LEU A 105 8.36 2.93 -5.23
C LEU A 105 8.56 2.71 -6.75
N ALA A 106 7.55 2.15 -7.42
CA ALA A 106 7.59 1.90 -8.86
C ALA A 106 7.56 3.20 -9.68
N ASN A 107 6.85 4.24 -9.22
CA ASN A 107 6.84 5.56 -9.85
C ASN A 107 8.19 6.28 -9.68
N GLN A 108 8.83 6.14 -8.52
CA GLN A 108 10.14 6.75 -8.25
C GLN A 108 11.28 6.09 -9.04
N ASP A 109 11.17 4.80 -9.34
CA ASP A 109 12.15 4.08 -10.17
C ASP A 109 11.46 3.20 -11.23
N PRO A 110 11.05 3.79 -12.38
CA PRO A 110 10.28 3.09 -13.42
C PRO A 110 10.99 1.91 -14.08
N ALA A 111 12.31 1.79 -13.93
CA ALA A 111 13.12 0.74 -14.53
C ALA A 111 13.31 -0.47 -13.60
N ARG A 112 13.01 -0.32 -12.30
CA ARG A 112 13.23 -1.36 -11.28
C ARG A 112 11.93 -2.06 -10.89
N ALA A 113 12.01 -3.35 -10.59
CA ALA A 113 10.93 -4.09 -9.95
C ALA A 113 10.95 -3.88 -8.43
N HIS A 114 9.78 -3.83 -7.80
CA HIS A 114 9.71 -3.65 -6.35
C HIS A 114 8.82 -4.70 -5.70
N ALA A 115 9.30 -5.29 -4.62
CA ALA A 115 8.51 -6.15 -3.75
C ALA A 115 8.36 -5.51 -2.37
N VAL A 116 7.13 -5.51 -1.87
CA VAL A 116 6.80 -5.15 -0.50
C VAL A 116 6.34 -6.41 0.22
N VAL A 117 7.09 -6.81 1.22
CA VAL A 117 6.89 -8.02 2.03
C VAL A 117 6.33 -7.60 3.37
N THR A 118 5.09 -7.97 3.70
CA THR A 118 4.45 -7.63 4.97
C THR A 118 4.40 -8.85 5.87
N ALA A 119 4.99 -8.74 7.07
CA ALA A 119 4.91 -9.82 8.07
C ALA A 119 3.46 -10.06 8.51
N ARG A 120 3.12 -11.34 8.69
CA ARG A 120 1.82 -11.79 9.16
C ARG A 120 1.92 -12.35 10.59
N LYS A 121 0.77 -12.38 11.27
CA LYS A 121 0.64 -12.94 12.63
C LYS A 121 1.06 -14.41 12.75
N ASP A 122 0.94 -15.18 11.68
CA ASP A 122 1.29 -16.60 11.62
C ASP A 122 2.78 -16.86 11.34
N GLY A 123 3.58 -15.81 11.18
CA GLY A 123 5.02 -15.90 10.93
C GLY A 123 5.40 -15.91 9.44
N ASP A 124 4.43 -16.09 8.54
CA ASP A 124 4.62 -16.01 7.10
C ASP A 124 4.59 -14.56 6.60
N TYR A 125 4.77 -14.39 5.29
CA TYR A 125 4.73 -13.08 4.65
C TYR A 125 3.63 -12.98 3.58
N LEU A 126 2.98 -11.82 3.51
CA LEU A 126 2.24 -11.37 2.33
C LEU A 126 3.20 -10.59 1.43
N VAL A 127 3.30 -10.98 0.16
CA VAL A 127 4.18 -10.30 -0.80
C VAL A 127 3.36 -9.60 -1.87
N SER A 128 3.65 -8.33 -2.12
CA SER A 128 3.12 -7.56 -3.26
C SER A 128 4.26 -7.16 -4.17
N VAL A 129 4.19 -7.52 -5.45
CA VAL A 129 5.18 -7.21 -6.48
C VAL A 129 4.62 -6.17 -7.45
N ARG A 130 5.46 -5.22 -7.85
CA ARG A 130 5.29 -4.36 -9.01
C ARG A 130 6.42 -4.63 -10.00
N ALA A 131 6.04 -4.96 -11.23
CA ALA A 131 6.98 -5.02 -12.34
C ALA A 131 7.49 -3.60 -12.67
N PRO A 132 8.66 -3.46 -13.31
CA PRO A 132 9.14 -2.18 -13.83
C PRO A 132 8.05 -1.50 -14.67
N LEU A 133 7.80 -0.20 -14.44
CA LEU A 133 6.79 0.54 -15.21
C LEU A 133 7.14 0.64 -16.69
N ASN A 134 8.42 0.62 -17.03
CA ASN A 134 8.90 0.60 -18.41
C ASN A 134 8.66 -0.75 -19.11
N ASN A 135 8.46 -1.82 -18.35
CA ASN A 135 8.20 -3.16 -18.85
C ASN A 135 7.26 -3.91 -17.90
N LYS A 136 5.97 -3.53 -17.95
CA LYS A 136 4.88 -3.93 -17.03
C LYS A 136 4.48 -5.41 -17.11
N THR A 137 5.45 -6.31 -17.05
CA THR A 137 5.29 -7.74 -17.30
C THR A 137 6.04 -8.61 -16.28
N GLY A 138 5.65 -9.88 -16.18
CA GLY A 138 6.37 -10.90 -15.45
C GLY A 138 6.09 -11.02 -13.95
N ALA A 139 5.36 -10.08 -13.34
CA ALA A 139 5.10 -10.13 -11.89
C ALA A 139 4.28 -11.38 -11.52
N ASP A 140 3.28 -11.73 -12.34
CA ASP A 140 2.45 -12.92 -12.14
C ASP A 140 3.22 -14.22 -12.38
N ALA A 141 4.07 -14.26 -13.41
CA ALA A 141 4.93 -15.40 -13.69
C ALA A 141 5.85 -15.69 -12.50
N LEU A 142 6.55 -14.66 -11.99
CA LEU A 142 7.38 -14.74 -10.79
C LEU A 142 6.58 -15.24 -9.57
N CYS A 143 5.43 -14.61 -9.27
CA CYS A 143 4.68 -14.96 -8.07
C CYS A 143 4.15 -16.40 -8.11
N ARG A 144 3.75 -16.91 -9.29
CA ARG A 144 3.26 -18.29 -9.45
C ARG A 144 4.31 -19.37 -9.18
N GLU A 145 5.59 -19.02 -9.09
CA GLU A 145 6.65 -19.94 -8.67
C GLU A 145 6.59 -20.27 -7.17
N PHE A 146 5.88 -19.46 -6.39
CA PHE A 146 5.70 -19.63 -4.95
C PHE A 146 4.28 -20.10 -4.63
N PRO A 147 4.09 -20.89 -3.55
CA PRO A 147 2.76 -21.29 -3.10
C PRO A 147 1.85 -20.08 -2.88
N THR A 148 0.58 -20.19 -3.28
CA THR A 148 -0.43 -19.11 -3.16
C THR A 148 -0.16 -17.84 -3.99
N GLY A 149 0.84 -17.86 -4.87
CA GLY A 149 1.16 -16.74 -5.73
C GLY A 149 0.32 -16.63 -7.00
N GLY A 150 0.04 -15.40 -7.40
CA GLY A 150 -0.73 -15.08 -8.60
C GLY A 150 -0.97 -13.59 -8.78
N GLY A 151 -1.70 -13.22 -9.84
CA GLY A 151 -2.02 -11.83 -10.13
C GLY A 151 -1.95 -11.52 -11.62
N ARG A 152 -1.59 -10.28 -11.94
CA ARG A 152 -1.49 -9.74 -13.30
C ARG A 152 -0.04 -9.45 -13.67
N ALA A 153 0.26 -9.39 -14.96
CA ALA A 153 1.60 -9.18 -15.49
C ALA A 153 2.35 -7.98 -14.88
N ALA A 154 1.65 -6.88 -14.63
CA ALA A 154 2.24 -5.66 -14.06
C ALA A 154 2.30 -5.64 -12.52
N ALA A 155 1.41 -6.40 -11.86
CA ALA A 155 1.23 -6.37 -10.42
C ALA A 155 0.63 -7.69 -9.94
N ALA A 156 1.35 -8.37 -9.06
CA ALA A 156 1.02 -9.68 -8.55
C ALA A 156 1.41 -9.79 -7.07
N GLY A 157 1.10 -10.92 -6.44
CA GLY A 157 1.47 -11.16 -5.06
C GLY A 157 1.44 -12.62 -4.66
N ILE A 158 1.91 -12.87 -3.45
CA ILE A 158 1.95 -14.18 -2.78
C ILE A 158 1.23 -14.02 -1.46
N ASN A 159 0.13 -14.76 -1.26
CA ASN A 159 -0.71 -14.58 -0.07
C ASN A 159 0.00 -15.02 1.22
N ALA A 160 0.70 -16.15 1.18
CA ALA A 160 1.48 -16.70 2.27
C ALA A 160 2.80 -17.27 1.72
N LEU A 161 3.87 -16.48 1.81
CA LEU A 161 5.23 -16.92 1.58
C LEU A 161 5.80 -17.45 2.90
N PRO A 162 6.20 -18.74 2.98
CA PRO A 162 6.84 -19.29 4.16
C PRO A 162 8.07 -18.49 4.59
N ALA A 163 8.26 -18.33 5.90
CA ALA A 163 9.33 -17.49 6.44
C ALA A 163 10.73 -17.89 5.97
N ASP A 164 10.96 -19.19 5.80
CA ASP A 164 12.21 -19.79 5.32
C ASP A 164 12.46 -19.59 3.81
N GLN A 165 11.45 -19.15 3.05
CA GLN A 165 11.55 -18.86 1.62
C GLN A 165 11.81 -17.39 1.29
N LEU A 166 11.88 -16.49 2.29
CA LEU A 166 12.10 -15.06 2.03
C LEU A 166 13.40 -14.81 1.25
N GLN A 167 14.49 -15.46 1.64
CA GLN A 167 15.77 -15.33 0.94
C GLN A 167 15.71 -15.85 -0.50
N ALA A 168 15.07 -17.01 -0.70
CA ALA A 168 14.87 -17.58 -2.04
C ALA A 168 14.01 -16.68 -2.93
N PHE A 169 12.99 -16.02 -2.37
CA PHE A 169 12.19 -15.03 -3.07
C PHE A 169 13.02 -13.82 -3.52
N ILE A 170 13.85 -13.26 -2.63
CA ILE A 170 14.73 -12.12 -2.93
C ILE A 170 15.70 -12.45 -4.07
N GLU A 171 16.35 -13.60 -4.02
CA GLU A 171 17.24 -14.06 -5.09
C GLU A 171 16.49 -14.24 -6.40
N ARG A 172 15.27 -14.79 -6.32
CA ARG A 172 14.48 -15.08 -7.51
C ARG A 172 13.97 -13.84 -8.22
N ILE A 173 13.47 -12.82 -7.50
CA ILE A 173 13.01 -11.57 -8.11
C ILE A 173 14.18 -10.82 -8.77
N THR A 174 15.34 -10.79 -8.11
CA THR A 174 16.54 -10.13 -8.66
C THR A 174 17.00 -10.82 -9.93
N ALA A 175 17.03 -12.16 -9.95
CA ALA A 175 17.36 -12.93 -11.15
C ALA A 175 16.27 -12.86 -12.24
N PHE A 176 14.99 -12.69 -11.87
CA PHE A 176 13.88 -12.60 -12.83
C PHE A 176 13.97 -11.34 -13.69
N TYR A 177 14.37 -10.22 -13.08
CA TYR A 177 14.37 -8.89 -13.71
C TYR A 177 15.77 -8.39 -14.10
N ALA A 178 16.82 -9.19 -13.88
CA ALA A 178 18.19 -8.89 -14.29
C ALA A 178 18.35 -8.77 -15.82
#